data_AF-A0A842W7L1-F1
#
_entry.id   AF-A0A842W7L1-F1
#
_cell.length_a   1.000
_cell.length_b   1.000
_cell.length_c   1.000
_cell.angle_alpha   90.00
_cell.angle_beta   90.00
_cell.angle_gamma   90.00
#
_symmetry.space_group_name_H-M   'P 1'
#
loop_
_entity.id
_entity.type
_entity.pdbx_description
1 polymer ?
#
loop_
_entity_poly.entity_id
_entity_poly.type
_entity_poly.pdbx_seq_one_letter_code
_entity_poly.pdbx_strand_id
1 'polypeptide(L)'
;MNFKKRLVIFLVIILLSSFVSGYCVNPRDGKSVFKTTQFCTQTYQLREGISIGRNELTLDCGNAVIQGLFTGKTGITIENKKNILIKNCILMNYDVGIHLINSTNITIQNIALIRNQIGAKVEKSDKNRIINSRDISLKKPVQ
;
A
#
# COMPACT_ATOMS: atom_id res chain seq x y z
N MET A 1 11.53 -46.89 -10.52
CA MET A 1 10.92 -45.69 -11.13
C MET A 1 11.99 -44.91 -11.88
N ASN A 2 11.90 -44.81 -13.22
CA ASN A 2 12.98 -44.25 -14.06
C ASN A 2 13.17 -42.74 -13.86
N PHE A 3 14.41 -42.27 -14.07
CA PHE A 3 14.84 -40.87 -13.88
C PHE A 3 13.90 -39.84 -14.51
N LYS A 4 13.39 -40.12 -15.72
CA LYS A 4 12.37 -39.28 -16.39
C LYS A 4 11.09 -39.11 -15.57
N LYS A 5 10.60 -40.16 -14.90
CA LYS A 5 9.42 -40.07 -14.01
C LYS A 5 9.73 -39.26 -12.75
N ARG A 6 10.92 -39.38 -12.17
CA ARG A 6 11.35 -38.56 -11.01
C ARG A 6 11.45 -37.08 -11.36
N LEU A 7 12.00 -36.75 -12.53
CA LEU A 7 12.13 -35.37 -13.02
C LEU A 7 10.77 -34.72 -13.29
N VAL A 8 9.84 -35.47 -13.91
CA VAL A 8 8.47 -35.00 -14.16
C VAL A 8 7.71 -34.76 -12.86
N ILE A 9 7.83 -35.66 -11.88
CA ILE A 9 7.20 -35.48 -10.55
C ILE A 9 7.75 -34.23 -9.86
N PHE A 10 9.06 -33.98 -9.91
CA PHE A 10 9.68 -32.79 -9.31
C PHE A 10 9.21 -31.48 -9.98
N LEU A 11 9.10 -31.47 -11.31
CA LEU A 11 8.58 -30.32 -12.08
C LEU A 11 7.10 -30.04 -11.77
N VAL A 12 6.28 -31.09 -11.62
CA VAL A 12 4.86 -30.96 -11.23
C VAL A 12 4.72 -30.40 -9.81
N ILE A 13 5.57 -30.80 -8.86
CA ILE A 13 5.55 -30.26 -7.49
C ILE A 13 5.94 -28.78 -7.44
N ILE A 14 6.92 -28.36 -8.24
CA ILE A 14 7.31 -26.93 -8.36
C ILE A 14 6.15 -26.11 -8.95
N LEU A 15 5.47 -26.63 -9.98
CA LEU A 15 4.31 -25.95 -10.59
C LEU A 15 3.08 -25.88 -9.67
N LEU A 16 2.90 -26.86 -8.78
CA LEU A 16 1.83 -26.87 -7.77
C LEU A 16 2.13 -25.99 -6.55
N SER A 17 3.41 -25.71 -6.25
CA SER A 17 3.81 -24.84 -5.13
C SER A 17 3.46 -23.37 -5.32
N SER A 18 3.16 -22.95 -6.56
CA SER A 18 2.81 -21.57 -6.90
C SER A 18 1.39 -21.13 -6.50
N PHE A 19 0.56 -22.04 -5.98
CA PHE A 19 -0.71 -21.65 -5.36
C PHE A 19 -0.48 -21.14 -3.94
N VAL A 20 0.26 -20.04 -3.82
CA VAL A 20 0.16 -19.18 -2.64
C VAL A 20 -1.26 -18.62 -2.68
N SER A 21 -2.17 -19.25 -1.95
CA SER A 21 -3.38 -18.58 -1.50
C SER A 21 -2.91 -17.42 -0.63
N GLY A 22 -2.75 -16.26 -1.27
CA GLY A 22 -2.44 -15.02 -0.59
C GLY A 22 -3.66 -14.65 0.23
N TYR A 23 -3.73 -15.18 1.45
CA TYR A 23 -4.72 -14.69 2.40
C TYR A 23 -4.40 -13.22 2.65
N CYS A 24 -5.44 -12.42 2.60
CA CYS A 24 -5.33 -11.02 2.88
C CYS A 24 -5.20 -10.78 4.39
N VAL A 25 -4.65 -9.63 4.78
CA VAL A 25 -4.36 -9.27 6.17
C VAL A 25 -5.14 -8.02 6.55
N ASN A 26 -5.74 -8.01 7.74
CA ASN A 26 -6.37 -6.81 8.27
C ASN A 26 -5.29 -5.86 8.85
N PRO A 27 -5.16 -4.62 8.36
CA PRO A 27 -4.28 -3.62 8.97
C PRO A 27 -4.70 -3.30 10.40
N ARG A 28 -3.75 -2.76 11.16
CA ARG A 28 -3.97 -2.24 12.51
C ARG A 28 -3.58 -0.77 12.55
N ASP A 29 -4.39 0.02 13.24
CA ASP A 29 -4.20 1.47 13.32
C ASP A 29 -2.87 1.83 13.98
N GLY A 30 -2.15 2.79 13.40
CA GLY A 30 -0.85 3.27 13.87
C GLY A 30 0.29 2.24 13.78
N LYS A 31 0.11 1.13 13.04
CA LYS A 31 1.14 0.09 12.89
C LYS A 31 1.84 0.16 11.54
N SER A 32 3.11 -0.23 11.55
CA SER A 32 3.92 -0.28 10.33
C SER A 32 3.81 -1.63 9.61
N VAL A 33 3.86 -1.57 8.27
CA VAL A 33 3.94 -2.75 7.41
C VAL A 33 5.40 -3.10 7.15
N PHE A 34 5.79 -4.32 7.53
CA PHE A 34 7.19 -4.77 7.52
C PHE A 34 7.50 -5.86 6.48
N LYS A 35 6.49 -6.31 5.73
CA LYS A 35 6.60 -7.33 4.68
C LYS A 35 5.61 -7.00 3.56
N THR A 36 5.87 -7.51 2.36
CA THR A 36 4.88 -7.46 1.27
C THR A 36 3.58 -8.07 1.75
N THR A 37 2.49 -7.31 1.61
CA THR A 37 1.21 -7.63 2.22
C THR A 37 0.08 -7.23 1.27
N GLN A 38 -0.95 -8.07 1.22
CA GLN A 38 -2.24 -7.72 0.64
C GLN A 38 -3.26 -7.50 1.76
N PHE A 39 -4.01 -6.41 1.74
CA PHE A 39 -5.12 -6.20 2.67
C PHE A 39 -6.43 -6.82 2.17
N CYS A 40 -7.32 -7.16 3.11
CA CYS A 40 -8.65 -7.65 2.75
C CYS A 40 -9.51 -6.49 2.26
N THR A 41 -10.32 -6.73 1.24
CA THR A 41 -11.24 -5.74 0.65
C THR A 41 -12.38 -5.42 1.62
N GLN A 42 -12.18 -4.39 2.42
CA GLN A 42 -13.18 -3.87 3.34
C GLN A 42 -12.82 -2.43 3.72
N THR A 43 -13.65 -1.81 4.56
CA THR A 43 -13.36 -0.51 5.15
C THR A 43 -12.67 -0.69 6.50
N TYR A 44 -11.57 0.03 6.70
CA TYR A 44 -10.84 0.12 7.95
C TYR A 44 -10.80 1.57 8.42
N GLN A 45 -11.28 1.82 9.63
CA GLN A 45 -11.09 3.12 10.28
C GLN A 45 -9.72 3.12 10.97
N LEU A 46 -8.73 3.76 10.34
CA LEU A 46 -7.36 3.84 10.83
C LEU A 46 -7.06 5.31 11.12
N ARG A 47 -7.36 5.78 12.33
CA ARG A 47 -7.22 7.19 12.69
C ARG A 47 -5.77 7.65 12.59
N GLU A 48 -4.84 6.85 13.11
CA GLU A 48 -3.40 7.10 13.08
C GLU A 48 -2.76 6.71 11.75
N GLY A 49 -3.50 6.01 10.89
CA GLY A 49 -3.05 5.57 9.57
C GLY A 49 -2.06 4.40 9.67
N ILE A 50 -1.24 4.25 8.64
CA ILE A 50 -0.20 3.21 8.56
C ILE A 50 1.12 3.79 8.08
N SER A 51 2.21 3.14 8.45
CA SER A 51 3.55 3.49 7.96
C SER A 51 4.21 2.30 7.27
N ILE A 52 5.13 2.59 6.35
CA ILE A 52 5.96 1.56 5.72
C ILE A 52 7.23 1.39 6.53
N GLY A 53 7.46 0.18 7.04
CA GLY A 53 8.54 -0.11 8.00
C GLY A 53 9.88 -0.46 7.36
N ARG A 54 9.88 -1.04 6.15
CA ARG A 54 11.09 -1.51 5.44
C ARG A 54 11.07 -1.17 3.96
N ASN A 55 12.26 -1.22 3.35
CA ASN A 55 12.46 -1.07 1.90
C ASN A 55 11.93 -2.28 1.14
N GLU A 56 11.81 -2.15 -0.19
CA GLU A 56 11.62 -3.29 -1.11
C GLU A 56 10.37 -4.12 -0.78
N LEU A 57 9.26 -3.45 -0.51
CA LEU A 57 7.99 -4.11 -0.23
C LEU A 57 6.85 -3.56 -1.07
N THR A 58 5.86 -4.42 -1.29
CA THR A 58 4.59 -4.05 -1.90
C THR A 58 3.48 -4.07 -0.86
N LEU A 59 2.74 -2.97 -0.75
CA LEU A 59 1.44 -2.95 -0.10
C LEU A 59 0.37 -2.92 -1.18
N ASP A 60 -0.38 -4.02 -1.31
CA ASP A 60 -1.58 -4.08 -2.12
C ASP A 60 -2.79 -3.97 -1.20
N CYS A 61 -3.57 -2.90 -1.29
CA CYS A 61 -4.74 -2.77 -0.40
C CYS A 61 -5.93 -3.62 -0.88
N GLY A 62 -5.87 -4.28 -2.03
CA GLY A 62 -6.97 -5.11 -2.53
C GLY A 62 -8.28 -4.32 -2.70
N ASN A 63 -8.20 -3.03 -3.04
CA ASN A 63 -9.30 -2.06 -3.06
C ASN A 63 -9.95 -1.78 -1.69
N ALA A 64 -9.24 -2.05 -0.59
CA ALA A 64 -9.69 -1.65 0.73
C ALA A 64 -9.82 -0.11 0.86
N VAL A 65 -10.80 0.30 1.66
CA VAL A 65 -10.99 1.69 2.08
C VAL A 65 -10.26 1.89 3.40
N ILE A 66 -9.24 2.75 3.39
CA ILE A 66 -8.52 3.20 4.56
C ILE A 66 -9.06 4.58 4.89
N GLN A 67 -9.80 4.68 5.99
CA GLN A 67 -10.57 5.85 6.35
C GLN A 67 -10.03 6.49 7.64
N GLY A 68 -9.66 7.77 7.54
CA GLY A 68 -9.35 8.63 8.66
C GLY A 68 -10.58 9.31 9.25
N LEU A 69 -10.35 10.22 10.19
CA LEU A 69 -11.38 10.99 10.91
C LEU A 69 -11.09 12.50 10.91
N PHE A 70 -10.25 13.01 10.00
CA PHE A 70 -9.79 14.41 9.95
C PHE A 70 -9.19 14.92 11.28
N THR A 71 -8.29 14.13 11.87
CA THR A 71 -7.70 14.47 13.18
C THR A 71 -6.24 14.93 13.09
N GLY A 72 -5.81 15.58 12.00
CA GLY A 72 -4.40 15.99 11.87
C GLY A 72 -3.47 14.87 11.39
N LYS A 73 -4.01 13.78 10.82
CA LYS A 73 -3.26 12.54 10.58
C LYS A 73 -3.08 12.23 9.10
N THR A 74 -2.05 11.44 8.82
CA THR A 74 -1.71 10.95 7.49
C THR A 74 -2.21 9.53 7.29
N GLY A 75 -2.79 9.22 6.13
CA GLY A 75 -3.28 7.88 5.83
C GLY A 75 -2.16 6.86 5.64
N ILE A 76 -1.22 7.14 4.74
CA ILE A 76 -0.01 6.32 4.53
C ILE A 76 1.23 7.18 4.58
N THR A 77 2.15 6.86 5.48
CA THR A 77 3.45 7.52 5.61
C THR A 77 4.58 6.62 5.10
N ILE A 78 5.43 7.17 4.23
CA ILE A 78 6.64 6.52 3.74
C ILE A 78 7.81 7.45 4.01
N GLU A 79 8.62 7.09 5.01
CA GLU A 79 9.73 7.90 5.48
C GLU A 79 11.04 7.12 5.45
N ASN A 80 12.07 7.72 4.83
CA ASN A 80 13.41 7.13 4.70
C ASN A 80 13.36 5.72 4.07
N LYS A 81 12.51 5.52 3.05
CA LYS A 81 12.36 4.23 2.35
C LYS A 81 12.73 4.30 0.88
N LYS A 82 13.03 3.13 0.32
CA LYS A 82 13.29 2.94 -1.12
C LYS A 82 12.55 1.74 -1.69
N ASN A 83 12.27 1.80 -2.99
CA ASN A 83 11.74 0.69 -3.77
C ASN A 83 10.41 0.16 -3.21
N ILE A 84 9.46 1.06 -2.98
CA ILE A 84 8.14 0.71 -2.42
C ILE A 84 7.08 0.78 -3.53
N LEU A 85 6.19 -0.20 -3.56
CA LEU A 85 4.98 -0.17 -4.37
C LEU A 85 3.75 -0.14 -3.45
N ILE A 86 2.97 0.93 -3.50
CA ILE A 86 1.65 0.98 -2.87
C ILE A 86 0.61 0.95 -3.98
N LYS A 87 -0.34 0.02 -3.92
CA LYS A 87 -1.35 -0.11 -4.97
C LYS A 87 -2.75 -0.50 -4.51
N ASN A 88 -3.72 -0.16 -5.35
CA ASN A 88 -5.13 -0.55 -5.22
C ASN A 88 -5.74 -0.14 -3.87
N CYS A 89 -5.49 1.08 -3.40
CA CYS A 89 -6.04 1.58 -2.13
C CYS A 89 -7.03 2.71 -2.38
N ILE A 90 -8.05 2.81 -1.51
CA ILE A 90 -8.92 3.97 -1.41
C ILE A 90 -8.60 4.66 -0.08
N LEU A 91 -8.06 5.88 -0.10
CA LEU A 91 -7.67 6.64 1.09
C LEU A 91 -8.57 7.87 1.22
N MET A 92 -9.22 8.01 2.37
CA MET A 92 -10.15 9.11 2.57
C MET A 92 -10.18 9.70 3.98
N ASN A 93 -10.57 10.98 4.04
CA ASN A 93 -10.79 11.74 5.27
C ASN A 93 -9.53 11.86 6.16
N TYR A 94 -8.35 12.00 5.55
CA TYR A 94 -7.11 12.37 6.22
C TYR A 94 -6.75 13.83 5.94
N ASP A 95 -5.87 14.39 6.76
CA ASP A 95 -5.25 15.68 6.47
C ASP A 95 -4.27 15.53 5.31
N VAL A 96 -3.51 14.44 5.31
CA VAL A 96 -2.67 14.03 4.16
C VAL A 96 -3.00 12.59 3.79
N GLY A 97 -3.42 12.32 2.56
CA GLY A 97 -3.70 10.95 2.12
C GLY A 97 -2.43 10.08 2.11
N ILE A 98 -1.42 10.51 1.34
CA ILE A 98 -0.09 9.86 1.28
C ILE A 98 1.01 10.89 1.50
N HIS A 99 1.97 10.60 2.38
CA HIS A 99 3.13 11.48 2.63
C HIS A 99 4.44 10.72 2.38
N LEU A 100 5.23 11.22 1.43
CA LEU A 100 6.59 10.75 1.15
C LEU A 100 7.61 11.71 1.75
N ILE A 101 8.53 11.19 2.55
CA ILE A 101 9.60 11.96 3.22
C ILE A 101 10.93 11.25 2.97
N ASN A 102 11.93 11.96 2.45
CA ASN A 102 13.30 11.44 2.25
C ASN A 102 13.33 10.04 1.58
N SER A 103 12.46 9.80 0.60
CA SER A 103 12.24 8.47 0.01
C SER A 103 12.48 8.48 -1.49
N THR A 104 13.00 7.37 -2.03
CA THR A 104 13.34 7.26 -3.46
C THR A 104 12.68 6.06 -4.11
N ASN A 105 12.38 6.18 -5.41
CA ASN A 105 11.81 5.08 -6.19
C ASN A 105 10.54 4.48 -5.55
N ILE A 106 9.62 5.35 -5.16
CA ILE A 106 8.31 4.99 -4.65
C ILE A 106 7.30 5.03 -5.80
N THR A 107 6.58 3.94 -6.00
CA THR A 107 5.48 3.85 -6.96
C THR A 107 4.16 3.80 -6.21
N ILE A 108 3.31 4.77 -6.48
CA ILE A 108 1.93 4.86 -6.01
C ILE A 108 1.04 4.58 -7.22
N GLN A 109 0.31 3.47 -7.22
CA GLN A 109 -0.40 2.98 -8.40
C GLN A 109 -1.86 2.66 -8.10
N ASN A 110 -2.79 3.04 -8.98
CA ASN A 110 -4.21 2.70 -8.83
C ASN A 110 -4.77 3.13 -7.45
N ILE A 111 -4.46 4.34 -7.01
CA ILE A 111 -4.96 4.88 -5.73
C ILE A 111 -6.13 5.82 -6.00
N ALA A 112 -7.16 5.76 -5.15
CA ALA A 112 -8.18 6.79 -5.04
C ALA A 112 -7.96 7.61 -3.76
N LEU A 113 -7.61 8.88 -3.90
CA LEU A 113 -7.50 9.85 -2.81
C LEU A 113 -8.79 10.66 -2.77
N ILE A 114 -9.60 10.52 -1.71
CA ILE A 114 -10.95 11.07 -1.67
C ILE A 114 -11.11 11.92 -0.41
N ARG A 115 -11.50 13.20 -0.57
CA ARG A 115 -11.78 14.08 0.57
C ARG A 115 -10.64 14.13 1.60
N ASN A 116 -9.39 14.05 1.20
CA ASN A 116 -8.28 14.41 2.08
C ASN A 116 -8.09 15.94 2.04
N GLN A 117 -7.48 16.58 3.05
CA GLN A 117 -7.14 18.00 2.91
C GLN A 117 -6.03 18.20 1.86
N ILE A 118 -5.03 17.32 1.87
CA ILE A 118 -3.99 17.18 0.86
C ILE A 118 -4.01 15.72 0.37
N GLY A 119 -4.09 15.49 -0.93
CA GLY A 119 -4.11 14.14 -1.49
C GLY A 119 -2.77 13.41 -1.29
N ALA A 120 -1.72 13.93 -1.92
CA ALA A 120 -0.37 13.43 -1.76
C ALA A 120 0.61 14.57 -1.49
N LYS A 121 1.52 14.37 -0.54
CA LYS A 121 2.58 15.30 -0.16
C LYS A 121 3.94 14.64 -0.33
N VAL A 122 4.89 15.32 -0.97
CA VAL A 122 6.21 14.79 -1.26
C VAL A 122 7.27 15.79 -0.78
N GLU A 123 8.16 15.35 0.09
CA GLU A 123 9.22 16.18 0.69
C GLU A 123 10.57 15.49 0.54
N LYS A 124 11.56 16.21 -0.02
CA LYS A 124 12.97 15.76 -0.12
C LYS A 124 13.11 14.35 -0.72
N SER A 125 12.27 14.01 -1.69
CA SER A 125 12.11 12.66 -2.23
C SER A 125 12.22 12.69 -3.75
N ASP A 126 12.87 11.71 -4.36
CA ASP A 126 13.20 11.69 -5.79
C ASP A 126 12.79 10.39 -6.49
N LYS A 127 12.70 10.43 -7.84
CA LYS A 127 12.36 9.26 -8.69
C LYS A 127 11.04 8.56 -8.33
N ASN A 128 10.09 9.29 -7.77
CA ASN A 128 8.79 8.77 -7.39
C ASN A 128 7.77 8.91 -8.52
N ARG A 129 6.81 7.99 -8.58
CA ARG A 129 5.80 7.94 -9.64
C ARG A 129 4.42 7.75 -9.03
N ILE A 130 3.45 8.54 -9.52
CA ILE A 130 2.02 8.32 -9.28
C ILE A 130 1.41 7.91 -10.62
N ILE A 131 0.82 6.71 -10.68
CA ILE A 131 0.36 6.10 -11.93
C ILE A 131 -1.10 5.69 -11.76
N ASN A 132 -1.94 5.95 -12.77
CA ASN A 132 -3.34 5.52 -12.83
C ASN A 132 -4.14 5.83 -11.54
N SER A 133 -3.81 6.93 -10.88
CA SER A 133 -4.41 7.32 -9.60
C SER A 133 -5.34 8.50 -9.80
N ARG A 134 -6.38 8.57 -8.98
CA ARG A 134 -7.39 9.64 -9.00
C ARG A 134 -7.35 10.39 -7.69
N ASP A 135 -7.20 11.71 -7.76
CA ASP A 135 -7.24 12.60 -6.61
C ASP A 135 -8.48 13.49 -6.68
N ILE A 136 -9.36 13.34 -5.70
CA ILE A 136 -10.56 14.16 -5.45
C ILE A 136 -10.52 14.66 -3.99
N SER A 137 -9.32 15.04 -3.54
CA SER A 137 -9.12 15.73 -2.26
C SER A 137 -9.81 17.10 -2.25
N LEU A 138 -9.99 17.64 -1.05
CA LEU A 138 -10.79 18.84 -0.84
C LEU A 138 -10.10 20.05 -1.47
N LYS A 139 -10.87 20.84 -2.23
CA LYS A 139 -10.39 22.10 -2.82
C LYS A 139 -10.24 23.23 -1.79
N LYS A 140 -10.82 23.07 -0.60
CA LYS A 140 -10.74 23.98 0.55
C LYS A 140 -10.68 23.14 1.84
N PRO A 141 -9.89 23.53 2.85
CA PRO A 141 -9.83 22.80 4.11
C PRO A 141 -11.21 22.75 4.79
N VAL A 142 -11.50 21.65 5.50
CA VAL A 142 -12.69 21.55 6.36
C VAL A 142 -12.46 22.53 7.52
N GLN A 143 -13.34 23.54 7.64
CA GLN A 143 -13.32 24.51 8.74
C GLN A 143 -13.79 23.87 10.04
#